data_AF-A0A7S2Y8W8-F1
#
_entry.id   AF-A0A7S2Y8W8-F1
#
_cell.length_a   1.000
_cell.length_b   1.000
_cell.length_c   1.000
_cell.angle_alpha   90.00
_cell.angle_beta   90.00
_cell.angle_gamma   90.00
#
_symmetry.space_group_name_H-M   'P 1'
#
loop_
_entity.id
_entity.type
_entity.pdbx_description
1 polymer ?
#
loop_
_entity_poly.entity_id
_entity_poly.type
_entity_poly.pdbx_seq_one_letter_code
_entity_poly.pdbx_strand_id
1 'polypeptide(L)'
;TLTTDIWALGPTDQESGNPFYHDIAASRELIQFDFGRAIVNNCQTIEVEEEQEEEIFAFFRPVLTNINEFRAVIGPSGGDRGYKAISESSTAWGIAWYINDLLVPVIEMRRGQTYKFIVNGGDDPSSSSEYHPFYLTDSSKGGYIQSDPEDRLTETTFGGIEILNQTEDGVFEFEPTVVAPLCDYTESPQSGDAAAGGFPFYFSTLDTSCATDPFVQNEAAELEFTPTSSTPDLLYYQCVTHTNLGWKIHVIDEDAPSILEVDCSDFGNTPIRLTNELTLNRVHN
;
A
#
# COMPACT_ATOMS: atom_id res chain seq x y z
N THR A 1 10.95 -2.57 31.98
CA THR A 1 10.56 -1.92 30.73
C THR A 1 11.61 -2.28 29.71
N LEU A 2 11.26 -3.07 28.70
CA LEU A 2 12.19 -3.40 27.63
C LEU A 2 12.15 -2.22 26.65
N THR A 3 13.22 -1.44 26.62
CA THR A 3 13.43 -0.40 25.61
C THR A 3 14.02 -1.11 24.39
N THR A 4 13.36 -0.99 23.24
CA THR A 4 13.88 -1.52 21.98
C THR A 4 14.63 -0.40 21.29
N ASP A 5 15.97 -0.45 21.34
CA ASP A 5 16.82 0.50 20.62
C ASP A 5 17.14 -0.07 19.23
N ILE A 6 16.80 0.68 18.19
CA ILE A 6 17.18 0.38 16.81
C ILE A 6 18.38 1.28 16.48
N TRP A 7 19.46 0.68 15.98
CA TRP A 7 20.67 1.41 15.60
C TRP A 7 21.15 0.94 14.22
N ALA A 8 21.87 1.83 13.53
CA ALA A 8 22.51 1.54 12.25
C ALA A 8 23.96 2.04 12.25
N LEU A 9 24.84 1.35 11.54
CA LEU A 9 26.24 1.74 11.31
C LEU A 9 26.46 1.84 9.80
N GLY A 10 26.85 3.03 9.33
CA GLY A 10 27.11 3.30 7.91
C GLY A 10 27.63 4.72 7.68
N PRO A 11 28.03 5.07 6.44
CA PRO A 11 28.38 6.44 6.08
C PRO A 11 27.24 7.39 6.44
N THR A 12 27.55 8.51 7.09
CA THR A 12 26.53 9.51 7.45
C THR A 12 26.41 10.57 6.37
N ASP A 13 25.18 10.99 6.12
CA ASP A 13 24.91 12.22 5.37
C ASP A 13 25.45 13.42 6.16
N GLN A 14 26.18 14.30 5.48
CA GLN A 14 26.84 15.44 6.12
C GLN A 14 25.89 16.57 6.47
N GLU A 15 24.69 16.59 5.89
CA GLU A 15 23.69 17.65 6.12
C GLU A 15 22.70 17.27 7.23
N SER A 16 22.19 16.04 7.22
CA SER A 16 21.23 15.55 8.23
C SER A 16 21.86 14.79 9.40
N GLY A 17 23.09 14.29 9.25
CA GLY A 17 23.75 13.43 10.24
C GLY A 17 23.19 11.99 10.31
N ASN A 18 22.24 11.65 9.44
CA ASN A 18 21.61 10.33 9.39
C ASN A 18 22.44 9.32 8.57
N PRO A 19 22.34 8.00 8.86
CA PRO A 19 23.03 6.98 8.08
C PRO A 19 22.42 6.81 6.67
N PHE A 20 23.26 6.75 5.64
CA PHE A 20 22.88 6.67 4.22
C PHE A 20 22.28 5.32 3.82
N TYR A 21 22.87 4.23 4.32
CA TYR A 21 22.41 2.84 4.21
C TYR A 21 23.12 2.00 5.29
N HIS A 22 22.61 0.80 5.59
CA HIS A 22 23.19 -0.10 6.59
C HIS A 22 23.89 -1.29 5.92
N ASP A 23 25.17 -1.53 6.24
CA ASP A 23 25.93 -2.68 5.73
C ASP A 23 25.79 -3.93 6.61
N ILE A 24 25.18 -3.80 7.80
CA ILE A 24 25.10 -4.87 8.80
C ILE A 24 23.66 -4.96 9.31
N ALA A 25 23.04 -6.13 9.16
CA ALA A 25 21.76 -6.44 9.79
C ALA A 25 21.93 -6.59 11.31
N ALA A 26 21.07 -5.94 12.11
CA ALA A 26 21.10 -6.07 13.56
C ALA A 26 20.80 -7.53 13.97
N SER A 27 21.80 -8.23 14.51
CA SER A 27 21.55 -9.54 15.12
C SER A 27 20.86 -9.36 16.47
N ARG A 28 19.97 -10.29 16.84
CA ARG A 28 19.27 -10.32 18.14
C ARG A 28 20.20 -10.63 19.32
N GLU A 29 21.52 -10.63 19.12
CA GLU A 29 22.48 -10.86 20.19
C GLU A 29 22.75 -9.56 20.96
N LEU A 30 22.93 -9.69 22.28
CA LEU A 30 23.33 -8.58 23.15
C LEU A 30 24.73 -8.09 22.75
N ILE A 31 24.79 -7.05 21.92
CA ILE A 31 26.03 -6.38 21.56
C ILE A 31 26.34 -5.35 22.65
N GLN A 32 27.39 -5.59 23.42
CA GLN A 32 27.89 -4.66 24.42
C GLN A 32 28.88 -3.69 23.77
N PHE A 33 28.56 -2.41 23.73
CA PHE A 33 29.44 -1.37 23.22
C PHE A 33 30.33 -0.81 24.35
N ASP A 34 31.65 -0.97 24.22
CA ASP A 34 32.64 -0.27 25.04
C ASP A 34 33.11 0.99 24.30
N PHE A 35 32.67 2.16 24.77
CA PHE A 35 33.01 3.44 24.17
C PHE A 35 34.39 3.98 24.61
N GLY A 36 35.18 3.21 25.37
CA GLY A 36 36.56 3.54 25.72
C GLY A 36 36.72 4.82 26.56
N ARG A 37 35.64 5.31 27.17
CA ARG A 37 35.58 6.55 27.95
C ARG A 37 34.84 6.34 29.26
N ALA A 38 35.22 7.08 30.29
CA ALA A 38 34.47 7.12 31.54
C ALA A 38 33.06 7.67 31.27
N ILE A 39 32.04 7.02 31.85
CA ILE A 39 30.65 7.44 31.69
C ILE A 39 30.48 8.82 32.33
N VAL A 40 30.14 9.81 31.51
CA VAL A 40 29.78 11.17 31.96
C VAL A 40 28.35 11.42 31.48
N ASN A 41 27.43 11.69 32.42
CA ASN A 41 26.05 12.02 32.08
C ASN A 41 26.00 13.48 31.59
N ASN A 42 26.10 13.65 30.28
CA ASN A 42 25.95 14.93 29.59
C ASN A 42 24.54 15.10 29.00
N CYS A 43 23.54 14.33 29.46
CA CYS A 43 22.17 14.47 28.99
C CYS A 43 21.63 15.83 29.44
N GLN A 44 21.33 16.71 28.48
CA GLN A 44 20.41 17.80 28.73
C GLN A 44 19.00 17.25 28.77
N THR A 45 18.15 17.79 29.64
CA THR A 45 16.71 17.51 29.59
C THR A 45 16.23 17.98 28.23
N ILE A 46 15.71 17.05 27.42
CA ILE A 46 15.06 17.41 26.17
C ILE A 46 13.80 18.17 26.57
N GLU A 47 13.82 19.50 26.39
CA GLU A 47 12.59 20.28 26.39
C GLU A 47 11.82 19.83 25.16
N VAL A 48 10.84 18.96 25.38
CA VAL A 48 9.84 18.65 24.36
C VAL A 48 9.01 19.92 24.26
N GLU A 49 9.33 20.78 23.30
CA GLU A 49 8.33 21.74 22.84
C GLU A 49 7.12 20.89 22.45
N GLU A 50 5.99 21.13 23.12
CA GLU A 50 4.70 20.64 22.67
C GLU A 50 4.41 21.32 21.33
N GLU A 51 5.05 20.85 20.26
CA GLU A 51 4.63 21.16 18.91
C GLU A 51 3.16 20.76 18.83
N GLN A 52 2.29 21.74 18.57
CA GLN A 52 0.91 21.42 18.23
C GLN A 52 0.96 20.53 17.01
N GLU A 53 0.69 19.23 17.19
CA GLU A 53 0.48 18.29 16.09
C GLU A 53 -0.58 18.90 15.18
N GLU A 54 -0.17 19.47 14.06
CA GLU A 54 -1.11 19.91 13.04
C GLU A 54 -1.86 18.66 12.56
N GLU A 55 -3.20 18.68 12.59
CA GLU A 55 -4.00 17.56 12.08
C GLU A 55 -3.70 17.37 10.59
N ILE A 56 -2.92 16.32 10.28
CA ILE A 56 -2.61 15.95 8.90
C ILE A 56 -3.82 15.22 8.30
N PHE A 57 -4.54 15.89 7.40
CA PHE A 57 -5.64 15.26 6.68
C PHE A 57 -5.13 14.36 5.55
N ALA A 58 -5.54 13.09 5.60
CA ALA A 58 -5.31 12.12 4.52
C ALA A 58 -5.81 12.64 3.16
N PHE A 59 -5.15 12.22 2.09
CA PHE A 59 -5.66 12.39 0.74
C PHE A 59 -7.02 11.72 0.58
N PHE A 60 -7.91 12.40 -0.16
CA PHE A 60 -9.20 11.83 -0.50
C PHE A 60 -8.98 10.56 -1.33
N ARG A 61 -9.61 9.47 -0.89
CA ARG A 61 -9.53 8.16 -1.52
C ARG A 61 -10.87 7.85 -2.20
N PRO A 62 -10.96 7.90 -3.53
CA PRO A 62 -12.20 7.60 -4.22
C PRO A 62 -12.54 6.10 -4.18
N VAL A 63 -13.83 5.80 -4.37
CA VAL A 63 -14.32 4.46 -4.68
C VAL A 63 -14.50 4.34 -6.20
N LEU A 64 -13.88 3.35 -6.80
CA LEU A 64 -14.04 3.01 -8.21
C LEU A 64 -15.28 2.11 -8.37
N THR A 65 -16.30 2.62 -9.06
CA THR A 65 -17.56 1.93 -9.36
C THR A 65 -17.79 1.91 -10.86
N ASN A 66 -18.57 0.94 -11.36
CA ASN A 66 -18.92 0.81 -12.78
C ASN A 66 -17.71 0.73 -13.74
N ILE A 67 -16.60 0.18 -13.25
CA ILE A 67 -15.36 -0.03 -14.01
C ILE A 67 -14.97 -1.49 -13.88
N ASN A 68 -14.64 -2.13 -15.00
CA ASN A 68 -14.26 -3.55 -15.03
C ASN A 68 -12.79 -3.79 -15.35
N GLU A 69 -12.04 -2.74 -15.70
CA GLU A 69 -10.62 -2.80 -16.03
C GLU A 69 -9.82 -1.84 -15.14
N PHE A 70 -8.76 -2.36 -14.53
CA PHE A 70 -7.92 -1.66 -13.56
C PHE A 70 -6.46 -1.74 -13.98
N ARG A 71 -5.84 -0.62 -14.32
CA ARG A 71 -4.39 -0.53 -14.49
C ARG A 71 -3.74 -0.39 -13.11
N ALA A 72 -2.85 -1.30 -12.76
CA ALA A 72 -2.12 -1.31 -11.52
C ALA A 72 -0.61 -1.10 -11.77
N VAL A 73 -0.07 -0.04 -11.17
CA VAL A 73 1.36 0.28 -11.18
C VAL A 73 1.79 0.68 -9.77
N ILE A 74 3.08 0.67 -9.47
CA ILE A 74 3.56 1.17 -8.18
C ILE A 74 3.96 2.65 -8.29
N GLY A 75 4.09 3.30 -7.15
CA GLY A 75 4.56 4.67 -7.06
C GLY A 75 4.71 5.13 -5.62
N PRO A 76 5.03 6.40 -5.37
CA PRO A 76 5.35 6.87 -4.04
C PRO A 76 4.08 6.93 -3.20
N SER A 77 4.22 6.61 -1.92
CA SER A 77 3.08 6.41 -1.00
C SER A 77 2.33 7.69 -0.60
N GLY A 78 2.75 8.87 -1.07
CA GLY A 78 2.06 10.14 -0.82
C GLY A 78 2.45 10.85 0.48
N GLY A 79 3.59 10.50 1.07
CA GLY A 79 4.09 11.10 2.32
C GLY A 79 3.11 10.96 3.49
N ASP A 80 3.11 11.93 4.40
CA ASP A 80 2.26 11.88 5.60
C ASP A 80 0.76 11.91 5.29
N ARG A 81 0.35 12.50 4.15
CA ARG A 81 -1.06 12.56 3.73
C ARG A 81 -1.51 11.34 2.94
N GLY A 82 -0.58 10.52 2.47
CA GLY A 82 -0.86 9.37 1.62
C GLY A 82 -1.17 8.11 2.43
N TYR A 83 -0.57 6.99 2.03
CA TYR A 83 -0.85 5.66 2.59
C TYR A 83 -0.84 5.63 4.12
N LYS A 84 0.12 6.30 4.75
CA LYS A 84 0.26 6.39 6.21
C LYS A 84 -1.01 6.95 6.87
N ALA A 85 -1.48 8.13 6.47
CA ALA A 85 -2.72 8.69 7.00
C ALA A 85 -3.97 7.93 6.54
N ILE A 86 -3.97 7.38 5.32
CA ILE A 86 -5.09 6.61 4.74
C ILE A 86 -5.35 5.30 5.50
N SER A 87 -4.28 4.64 5.97
CA SER A 87 -4.31 3.36 6.67
C SER A 87 -4.25 3.48 8.18
N GLU A 88 -4.01 4.68 8.70
CA GLU A 88 -3.71 4.94 10.11
C GLU A 88 -2.55 4.06 10.65
N SER A 89 -1.66 3.61 9.74
CA SER A 89 -0.54 2.73 10.03
C SER A 89 0.77 3.48 9.84
N SER A 90 1.69 3.35 10.80
CA SER A 90 3.05 3.88 10.70
C SER A 90 3.96 3.07 9.75
N THR A 91 3.45 1.99 9.15
CA THR A 91 4.24 1.02 8.40
C THR A 91 3.94 1.13 6.90
N ALA A 92 4.68 2.00 6.21
CA ALA A 92 4.66 2.13 4.76
C ALA A 92 6.08 2.01 4.20
N TRP A 93 6.24 1.31 3.06
CA TRP A 93 7.53 1.09 2.40
C TRP A 93 7.99 2.27 1.54
N GLY A 94 7.37 3.44 1.69
CA GLY A 94 7.59 4.59 0.81
C GLY A 94 6.87 4.48 -0.54
N ILE A 95 6.35 3.30 -0.91
CA ILE A 95 5.60 3.03 -2.14
C ILE A 95 4.23 2.39 -1.86
N ALA A 96 3.32 2.51 -2.82
CA ALA A 96 2.00 1.88 -2.79
C ALA A 96 1.46 1.64 -4.21
N TRP A 97 0.42 0.83 -4.32
CA TRP A 97 -0.29 0.60 -5.58
C TRP A 97 -1.09 1.83 -6.00
N TYR A 98 -0.90 2.22 -7.26
CA TYR A 98 -1.75 3.14 -7.99
C TYR A 98 -2.69 2.34 -8.89
N ILE A 99 -4.00 2.52 -8.71
CA ILE A 99 -5.01 1.91 -9.56
C ILE A 99 -5.69 3.01 -10.37
N ASN A 100 -5.58 2.95 -11.70
CA ASN A 100 -6.10 3.97 -12.60
C ASN A 100 -5.68 5.39 -12.17
N ASP A 101 -4.37 5.57 -11.88
CA ASP A 101 -3.74 6.84 -11.47
C ASP A 101 -4.15 7.36 -10.08
N LEU A 102 -4.86 6.54 -9.30
CA LEU A 102 -5.29 6.89 -7.95
C LEU A 102 -4.46 6.10 -6.95
N LEU A 103 -3.99 6.78 -5.90
CA LEU A 103 -3.26 6.17 -4.79
C LEU A 103 -4.23 5.32 -3.96
N VAL A 104 -4.03 4.00 -3.98
CA VAL A 104 -4.78 3.00 -3.20
C VAL A 104 -6.30 3.26 -3.09
N PRO A 105 -7.04 3.42 -4.19
CA PRO A 105 -8.48 3.64 -4.15
C PRO A 105 -9.21 2.42 -3.60
N VAL A 106 -10.45 2.61 -3.18
CA VAL A 106 -11.34 1.48 -2.91
C VAL A 106 -11.92 1.00 -4.24
N ILE A 107 -12.00 -0.31 -4.46
CA ILE A 107 -12.65 -0.88 -5.66
C ILE A 107 -13.99 -1.50 -5.26
N GLU A 108 -15.06 -1.20 -6.00
CA GLU A 108 -16.32 -1.94 -5.91
C GLU A 108 -16.36 -3.01 -7.02
N MET A 109 -16.65 -4.24 -6.64
CA MET A 109 -16.90 -5.34 -7.56
C MET A 109 -18.27 -5.97 -7.31
N ARG A 110 -18.90 -6.48 -8.36
CA ARG A 110 -20.18 -7.19 -8.31
C ARG A 110 -19.98 -8.68 -8.52
N ARG A 111 -20.65 -9.49 -7.72
CA ARG A 111 -20.69 -10.95 -7.92
C ARG A 111 -21.25 -11.28 -9.31
N GLY A 112 -20.64 -12.25 -9.98
CA GLY A 112 -20.98 -12.66 -11.34
C GLY A 112 -20.37 -11.81 -12.46
N GLN A 113 -19.81 -10.63 -12.15
CA GLN A 113 -19.13 -9.78 -13.12
C GLN A 113 -17.63 -10.12 -13.18
N THR A 114 -17.10 -10.27 -14.39
CA THR A 114 -15.65 -10.43 -14.61
C THR A 114 -14.96 -9.07 -14.64
N TYR A 115 -13.85 -8.98 -13.91
CA TYR A 115 -12.95 -7.84 -13.78
C TYR A 115 -11.56 -8.22 -14.27
N LYS A 116 -10.80 -7.26 -14.77
CA LYS A 116 -9.43 -7.45 -15.25
C LYS A 116 -8.48 -6.43 -14.65
N PHE A 117 -7.39 -6.90 -14.08
CA PHE A 117 -6.25 -6.07 -13.69
C PHE A 117 -5.16 -6.18 -14.75
N ILE A 118 -4.60 -5.04 -15.15
CA ILE A 118 -3.47 -4.92 -16.07
C ILE A 118 -2.32 -4.35 -15.25
N VAL A 119 -1.30 -5.15 -15.00
CA VAL A 119 -0.33 -4.93 -13.93
C VAL A 119 1.08 -4.77 -14.49
N ASN A 120 1.79 -3.77 -13.98
CA ASN A 120 3.22 -3.53 -14.22
C ASN A 120 3.94 -3.31 -12.88
N GLY A 121 4.11 -4.39 -12.11
CA GLY A 121 4.68 -4.38 -10.76
C GLY A 121 6.17 -4.72 -10.69
N GLY A 122 6.81 -5.06 -11.80
CA GLY A 122 8.19 -5.50 -11.85
C GLY A 122 8.37 -7.01 -11.78
N ASP A 123 9.43 -7.50 -12.44
CA ASP A 123 9.64 -8.89 -12.81
C ASP A 123 11.01 -9.46 -12.44
N ASP A 124 11.82 -8.72 -11.66
CA ASP A 124 13.13 -9.17 -11.20
C ASP A 124 13.10 -9.71 -9.75
N PRO A 125 12.87 -11.00 -9.50
CA PRO A 125 12.84 -11.57 -8.15
C PRO A 125 14.17 -11.44 -7.38
N SER A 126 15.27 -11.04 -8.02
CA SER A 126 16.55 -10.79 -7.36
C SER A 126 16.63 -9.38 -6.73
N SER A 127 15.72 -8.48 -7.10
CA SER A 127 15.63 -7.10 -6.61
C SER A 127 14.28 -6.87 -5.95
N SER A 128 14.23 -6.92 -4.61
CA SER A 128 12.95 -6.74 -3.89
C SER A 128 12.31 -5.39 -4.18
N SER A 129 13.10 -4.34 -4.42
CA SER A 129 12.62 -3.01 -4.81
C SER A 129 12.02 -2.94 -6.21
N GLU A 130 12.30 -3.91 -7.08
CA GLU A 130 11.81 -3.98 -8.46
C GLU A 130 10.92 -5.21 -8.71
N TYR A 131 10.50 -5.90 -7.65
CA TYR A 131 9.66 -7.10 -7.74
C TYR A 131 8.42 -6.95 -6.88
N HIS A 132 7.31 -6.53 -7.49
CA HIS A 132 6.03 -6.37 -6.79
C HIS A 132 4.91 -7.11 -7.52
N PRO A 133 4.92 -8.46 -7.53
CA PRO A 133 3.82 -9.21 -8.11
C PRO A 133 2.49 -8.86 -7.42
N PHE A 134 1.44 -8.73 -8.22
CA PHE A 134 0.11 -8.37 -7.75
C PHE A 134 -0.72 -9.60 -7.44
N TYR A 135 -1.48 -9.58 -6.36
CA TYR A 135 -2.38 -10.69 -6.05
C TYR A 135 -3.62 -10.23 -5.28
N LEU A 136 -4.65 -11.07 -5.30
CA LEU A 136 -5.90 -10.86 -4.58
C LEU A 136 -5.96 -11.79 -3.36
N THR A 137 -6.32 -11.25 -2.21
CA THR A 137 -6.27 -11.98 -0.93
C THR A 137 -7.31 -11.49 0.06
N ASP A 138 -7.61 -12.27 1.10
CA ASP A 138 -8.36 -11.81 2.29
C ASP A 138 -7.46 -11.12 3.33
N SER A 139 -6.14 -11.14 3.13
CA SER A 139 -5.17 -10.48 4.01
C SER A 139 -5.10 -8.98 3.77
N SER A 140 -5.42 -8.19 4.81
CA SER A 140 -5.25 -6.74 4.78
C SER A 140 -3.79 -6.29 4.78
N LYS A 141 -2.86 -7.19 5.11
CA LYS A 141 -1.43 -6.92 5.24
C LYS A 141 -0.67 -7.20 3.95
N GLY A 142 -1.05 -8.21 3.17
CA GLY A 142 -0.28 -8.61 1.99
C GLY A 142 1.10 -9.18 2.34
N GLY A 143 2.04 -9.15 1.39
CA GLY A 143 3.43 -9.56 1.61
C GLY A 143 3.61 -11.06 1.80
N TYR A 144 2.92 -11.88 1.01
CA TYR A 144 2.89 -13.34 1.10
C TYR A 144 4.28 -14.01 1.16
N ILE A 145 5.30 -13.45 0.52
CA ILE A 145 6.68 -13.97 0.60
C ILE A 145 7.30 -13.84 2.00
N GLN A 146 6.85 -12.86 2.79
CA GLN A 146 7.35 -12.59 4.14
C GLN A 146 6.63 -13.41 5.21
N SER A 147 5.48 -14.01 4.88
CA SER A 147 4.71 -14.85 5.81
C SER A 147 5.39 -16.19 6.07
N ASP A 148 5.25 -16.74 7.27
CA ASP A 148 5.71 -18.09 7.57
C ASP A 148 4.81 -19.13 6.87
N PRO A 149 5.29 -20.36 6.59
CA PRO A 149 4.51 -21.39 5.91
C PRO A 149 3.15 -21.70 6.56
N GLU A 150 3.08 -21.68 7.90
CA GLU A 150 1.86 -21.91 8.66
C GLU A 150 0.85 -20.76 8.49
N ASP A 151 1.32 -19.51 8.50
CA ASP A 151 0.46 -18.34 8.31
C ASP A 151 -0.16 -18.32 6.91
N ARG A 152 0.60 -18.73 5.89
CA ARG A 152 0.11 -18.84 4.50
C ARG A 152 -1.07 -19.79 4.34
N LEU A 153 -1.22 -20.80 5.22
CA LEU A 153 -2.40 -21.68 5.19
C LEU A 153 -3.69 -20.96 5.60
N THR A 154 -3.55 -19.87 6.36
CA THR A 154 -4.70 -19.09 6.87
C THR A 154 -5.12 -17.97 5.93
N GLU A 155 -4.26 -17.62 4.96
CA GLU A 155 -4.51 -16.59 3.97
C GLU A 155 -5.15 -17.20 2.73
N THR A 156 -6.32 -16.72 2.34
CA THR A 156 -6.99 -17.16 1.10
C THR A 156 -6.53 -16.28 -0.05
N THR A 157 -5.91 -16.90 -1.06
CA THR A 157 -5.57 -16.22 -2.32
C THR A 157 -6.69 -16.43 -3.34
N PHE A 158 -7.09 -15.35 -4.01
CA PHE A 158 -8.17 -15.36 -5.02
C PHE A 158 -7.64 -15.24 -6.46
N GLY A 159 -6.34 -14.99 -6.61
CA GLY A 159 -5.65 -14.87 -7.88
C GLY A 159 -4.27 -14.25 -7.69
N GLY A 160 -3.33 -14.51 -8.59
CA GLY A 160 -1.98 -13.94 -8.58
C GLY A 160 -0.90 -14.80 -7.89
N ILE A 161 -1.27 -15.94 -7.30
CA ILE A 161 -0.34 -16.90 -6.69
C ILE A 161 -0.78 -18.31 -7.08
N GLU A 162 0.17 -19.12 -7.55
CA GLU A 162 0.04 -20.57 -7.74
C GLU A 162 0.76 -21.30 -6.60
N ILE A 163 0.05 -22.18 -5.90
CA ILE A 163 0.65 -22.99 -4.82
C ILE A 163 1.22 -24.28 -5.42
N LEU A 164 2.52 -24.49 -5.25
CA LEU A 164 3.26 -25.61 -5.82
C LEU A 164 3.48 -26.74 -4.78
N ASN A 165 3.66 -26.37 -3.50
CA ASN A 165 3.86 -27.33 -2.42
C ASN A 165 3.15 -26.87 -1.13
N GLN A 166 2.12 -27.61 -0.76
CA GLN A 166 1.35 -27.44 0.46
C GLN A 166 1.24 -28.77 1.21
N THR A 167 1.48 -28.73 2.51
CA THR A 167 1.22 -29.83 3.45
C THR A 167 0.29 -29.36 4.56
N GLU A 168 -0.02 -30.25 5.51
CA GLU A 168 -0.75 -29.87 6.74
C GLU A 168 0.05 -28.88 7.60
N ASP A 169 1.38 -28.84 7.45
CA ASP A 169 2.30 -28.00 8.23
C ASP A 169 2.56 -26.63 7.58
N GLY A 170 2.15 -26.40 6.33
CA GLY A 170 2.34 -25.10 5.69
C GLY A 170 2.34 -25.09 4.17
N VAL A 171 2.41 -23.89 3.61
CA VAL A 171 2.74 -23.63 2.20
C VAL A 171 4.24 -23.30 2.08
N PHE A 172 4.99 -24.21 1.47
CA PHE A 172 6.45 -24.13 1.37
C PHE A 172 6.97 -23.64 0.02
N GLU A 173 6.19 -23.86 -1.04
CA GLU A 173 6.55 -23.45 -2.40
C GLU A 173 5.33 -22.89 -3.13
N PHE A 174 5.52 -21.75 -3.77
CA PHE A 174 4.51 -21.04 -4.53
C PHE A 174 5.18 -20.18 -5.60
N GLU A 175 4.45 -19.82 -6.65
CA GLU A 175 4.89 -18.94 -7.73
C GLU A 175 3.90 -17.78 -7.91
N PRO A 176 4.36 -16.51 -7.91
CA PRO A 176 3.52 -15.40 -8.30
C PRO A 176 3.22 -15.46 -9.80
N THR A 177 1.96 -15.32 -10.19
CA THR A 177 1.53 -15.49 -11.60
C THR A 177 1.32 -14.16 -12.32
N VAL A 178 1.31 -13.04 -11.60
CA VAL A 178 1.08 -11.69 -12.14
C VAL A 178 2.35 -10.88 -11.97
N VAL A 179 3.27 -11.14 -12.89
CA VAL A 179 4.65 -10.63 -12.92
C VAL A 179 4.89 -10.03 -14.31
N ALA A 180 5.32 -8.78 -14.39
CA ALA A 180 5.49 -8.03 -15.64
C ALA A 180 6.49 -6.88 -15.45
N PRO A 181 7.01 -6.29 -16.54
CA PRO A 181 7.95 -5.19 -16.46
C PRO A 181 7.48 -4.07 -15.55
N LEU A 182 8.42 -3.47 -14.83
CA LEU A 182 8.15 -2.45 -13.83
C LEU A 182 7.67 -1.15 -14.48
N CYS A 183 6.56 -0.60 -13.96
CA CYS A 183 6.24 0.82 -14.07
C CYS A 183 6.13 1.37 -12.66
N ASP A 184 7.09 2.21 -12.30
CA ASP A 184 7.16 2.90 -11.03
C ASP A 184 7.02 4.41 -11.26
N TYR A 185 5.97 5.00 -10.69
CA TYR A 185 5.87 6.44 -10.62
C TYR A 185 6.92 6.98 -9.65
N THR A 186 7.62 8.03 -10.06
CA THR A 186 8.68 8.60 -9.21
C THR A 186 8.34 10.02 -8.79
N GLU A 187 8.75 10.39 -7.58
CA GLU A 187 8.60 11.77 -7.12
C GLU A 187 9.52 12.69 -7.92
N SER A 188 9.00 13.87 -8.27
CA SER A 188 9.84 14.99 -8.66
C SER A 188 10.18 15.84 -7.42
N PRO A 189 11.21 16.70 -7.46
CA PRO A 189 11.54 17.61 -6.35
C PRO A 189 10.39 18.54 -5.88
N GLN A 190 9.28 18.61 -6.60
CA GLN A 190 8.13 19.48 -6.33
C GLN A 190 7.02 18.77 -5.53
N SER A 191 7.15 17.46 -5.28
CA SER A 191 6.13 16.61 -4.63
C SER A 191 5.80 17.04 -3.19
N GLY A 192 6.81 17.40 -2.41
CA GLY A 192 6.66 17.75 -0.98
C GLY A 192 5.79 18.97 -0.75
N ASP A 193 6.02 20.05 -1.50
CA ASP A 193 5.22 21.28 -1.43
C ASP A 193 3.79 21.06 -1.97
N ALA A 194 3.62 20.08 -2.87
CA ALA A 194 2.35 19.80 -3.52
C ALA A 194 1.35 19.01 -2.65
N ALA A 195 1.82 18.35 -1.58
CA ALA A 195 0.93 17.64 -0.66
C ALA A 195 -0.12 18.57 -0.03
N ALA A 196 0.18 19.86 0.16
CA ALA A 196 -0.77 20.85 0.67
C ALA A 196 -1.99 21.05 -0.25
N GLY A 197 -1.81 20.92 -1.57
CA GLY A 197 -2.85 21.12 -2.59
C GLY A 197 -3.81 19.93 -2.77
N GLY A 198 -3.64 18.85 -2.02
CA GLY A 198 -4.42 17.62 -2.14
C GLY A 198 -3.92 16.68 -3.24
N PHE A 199 -4.55 15.50 -3.35
CA PHE A 199 -4.06 14.42 -4.21
C PHE A 199 -3.89 14.81 -5.69
N PRO A 200 -4.81 15.53 -6.37
CA PRO A 200 -4.62 15.87 -7.77
C PRO A 200 -3.39 16.76 -8.03
N PHE A 201 -3.07 17.65 -7.08
CA PHE A 201 -1.88 18.50 -7.20
C PHE A 201 -0.62 17.68 -6.96
N TYR A 202 -0.60 16.86 -5.91
CA TYR A 202 0.48 15.91 -5.65
C TYR A 202 0.74 14.98 -6.85
N PHE A 203 -0.29 14.32 -7.38
CA PHE A 203 -0.17 13.41 -8.52
C PHE A 203 0.39 14.10 -9.76
N SER A 204 0.02 15.36 -10.00
CA SER A 204 0.54 16.13 -11.15
C SER A 204 2.04 16.41 -11.09
N THR A 205 2.68 16.20 -9.93
CA THR A 205 4.14 16.34 -9.77
C THR A 205 4.92 15.05 -10.01
N LEU A 206 4.23 13.91 -10.13
CA LEU A 206 4.89 12.63 -10.33
C LEU A 206 5.34 12.46 -11.78
N ASP A 207 6.47 11.78 -11.98
CA ASP A 207 6.81 11.26 -13.30
C ASP A 207 6.04 9.97 -13.55
N THR A 208 5.07 10.03 -14.46
CA THR A 208 4.22 8.90 -14.86
C THR A 208 4.58 8.36 -16.25
N SER A 209 5.74 8.73 -16.79
CA SER A 209 6.11 8.45 -18.19
C SER A 209 6.14 6.95 -18.51
N CYS A 210 6.51 6.10 -17.55
CA CYS A 210 6.50 4.64 -17.71
C CYS A 210 5.12 4.09 -18.13
N ALA A 211 4.02 4.71 -17.68
CA ALA A 211 2.67 4.22 -18.00
C ALA A 211 2.30 4.44 -19.48
N THR A 212 3.09 5.24 -20.21
CA THR A 212 2.93 5.47 -21.65
C THR A 212 4.00 4.77 -22.49
N ASP A 213 4.94 4.06 -21.85
CA ASP A 213 5.96 3.31 -22.55
C ASP A 213 5.34 2.11 -23.29
N PRO A 214 5.52 1.99 -24.63
CA PRO A 214 4.91 0.91 -25.39
C PRO A 214 5.39 -0.49 -25.00
N PHE A 215 6.63 -0.66 -24.53
CA PHE A 215 7.11 -1.96 -24.07
C PHE A 215 6.39 -2.34 -22.78
N VAL A 216 6.31 -1.43 -21.81
CA VAL A 216 5.60 -1.64 -20.53
C VAL A 216 4.13 -2.00 -20.78
N GLN A 217 3.45 -1.27 -21.68
CA GLN A 217 2.03 -1.53 -21.98
C GLN A 217 1.78 -2.87 -22.67
N ASN A 218 2.66 -3.27 -23.59
CA ASN A 218 2.46 -4.50 -24.38
C ASN A 218 2.80 -5.77 -23.60
N GLU A 219 3.67 -5.66 -22.59
CA GLU A 219 4.14 -6.79 -21.77
C GLU A 219 3.50 -6.80 -20.36
N ALA A 220 2.43 -6.03 -20.15
CA ALA A 220 1.72 -6.02 -18.87
C ALA A 220 1.10 -7.38 -18.55
N ALA A 221 1.13 -7.77 -17.27
CA ALA A 221 0.49 -9.00 -16.82
C ALA A 221 -1.01 -8.76 -16.61
N GLU A 222 -1.83 -9.73 -17.00
CA GLU A 222 -3.28 -9.66 -16.80
C GLU A 222 -3.72 -10.64 -15.69
N LEU A 223 -4.61 -10.17 -14.80
CA LEU A 223 -5.33 -11.00 -13.85
C LEU A 223 -6.82 -10.80 -14.04
N GLU A 224 -7.51 -11.85 -14.50
CA GLU A 224 -8.97 -11.87 -14.54
C GLU A 224 -9.55 -12.45 -13.24
N PHE A 225 -10.56 -11.79 -12.70
CA PHE A 225 -11.25 -12.22 -11.49
C PHE A 225 -12.75 -12.06 -11.62
N THR A 226 -13.51 -13.09 -11.27
CA THR A 226 -14.98 -13.05 -11.22
C THR A 226 -15.42 -13.41 -9.81
N PRO A 227 -15.86 -12.43 -8.98
CA PRO A 227 -16.37 -12.74 -7.66
C PRO A 227 -17.60 -13.65 -7.78
N THR A 228 -17.65 -14.68 -6.94
CA THR A 228 -18.74 -15.65 -6.90
C THR A 228 -19.59 -15.47 -5.64
N SER A 229 -20.64 -16.28 -5.48
CA SER A 229 -21.44 -16.30 -4.25
C SER A 229 -20.65 -16.72 -3.00
N SER A 230 -19.51 -17.39 -3.15
CA SER A 230 -18.62 -17.75 -2.03
C SER A 230 -17.50 -16.75 -1.80
N THR A 231 -17.34 -15.74 -2.66
CA THR A 231 -16.35 -14.69 -2.48
C THR A 231 -16.78 -13.79 -1.31
N PRO A 232 -15.90 -13.50 -0.32
CA PRO A 232 -16.18 -12.57 0.77
C PRO A 232 -16.57 -11.17 0.29
N ASP A 233 -17.34 -10.43 1.10
CA ASP A 233 -17.72 -9.03 0.82
C ASP A 233 -16.53 -8.05 0.85
N LEU A 234 -15.41 -8.48 1.44
CA LEU A 234 -14.18 -7.69 1.54
C LEU A 234 -12.99 -8.54 1.15
N LEU A 235 -12.28 -8.09 0.13
CA LEU A 235 -11.00 -8.60 -0.32
C LEU A 235 -9.98 -7.46 -0.32
N TYR A 236 -8.73 -7.81 -0.58
CA TYR A 236 -7.64 -6.88 -0.78
C TYR A 236 -6.90 -7.22 -2.05
N TYR A 237 -6.51 -6.20 -2.80
CA TYR A 237 -5.40 -6.33 -3.74
C TYR A 237 -4.11 -5.97 -3.01
N GLN A 238 -3.06 -6.76 -3.20
CA GLN A 238 -1.81 -6.62 -2.45
C GLN A 238 -0.59 -6.92 -3.31
N CYS A 239 0.58 -6.59 -2.75
CA CYS A 239 1.88 -7.01 -3.28
C CYS A 239 2.33 -8.31 -2.61
N VAL A 240 2.82 -9.26 -3.40
CA VAL A 240 3.38 -10.52 -2.88
C VAL A 240 4.65 -10.26 -2.06
N THR A 241 5.46 -9.29 -2.46
CA THR A 241 6.78 -9.02 -1.87
C THR A 241 6.72 -8.20 -0.59
N HIS A 242 5.97 -7.10 -0.61
CA HIS A 242 5.90 -6.14 0.49
C HIS A 242 4.51 -6.08 1.10
N THR A 243 4.51 -5.96 2.41
CA THR A 243 3.28 -5.76 3.20
C THR A 243 2.76 -4.33 3.03
N ASN A 244 1.47 -4.09 3.15
CA ASN A 244 0.85 -2.77 3.17
C ASN A 244 1.12 -1.92 1.90
N LEU A 245 1.04 -2.53 0.71
CA LEU A 245 1.14 -1.79 -0.56
C LEU A 245 -0.20 -1.55 -1.22
N GLY A 246 -1.20 -2.40 -0.95
CA GLY A 246 -2.50 -2.33 -1.59
C GLY A 246 -3.62 -1.98 -0.64
N TRP A 247 -4.86 -2.23 -1.08
CA TRP A 247 -6.05 -1.75 -0.40
C TRP A 247 -7.29 -2.60 -0.70
N LYS A 248 -8.44 -2.07 -0.29
CA LYS A 248 -9.71 -2.78 -0.18
C LYS A 248 -10.43 -2.90 -1.51
N ILE A 249 -11.03 -4.07 -1.70
CA ILE A 249 -12.07 -4.35 -2.69
C ILE A 249 -13.34 -4.72 -1.92
N HIS A 250 -14.40 -3.96 -2.13
CA HIS A 250 -15.74 -4.31 -1.66
C HIS A 250 -16.46 -5.09 -2.73
N VAL A 251 -16.87 -6.32 -2.40
CA VAL A 251 -17.68 -7.18 -3.25
C VAL A 251 -19.13 -7.07 -2.81
N ILE A 252 -20.01 -6.70 -3.73
CA ILE A 252 -21.45 -6.59 -3.51
C ILE A 252 -22.21 -7.56 -4.40
N ASP A 253 -23.46 -7.84 -4.05
CA ASP A 253 -24.34 -8.65 -4.90
C ASP A 253 -24.67 -7.92 -6.21
N GLU A 254 -25.00 -8.68 -7.26
CA GLU A 254 -25.27 -8.17 -8.61
C GLU A 254 -26.30 -7.03 -8.61
N ASP A 255 -27.38 -7.18 -7.84
CA ASP A 255 -28.49 -6.23 -7.75
C ASP A 255 -28.39 -5.25 -6.56
N ALA A 256 -27.31 -5.29 -5.78
CA ALA A 256 -27.16 -4.41 -4.62
C ALA A 256 -26.93 -2.95 -5.05
N PRO A 257 -27.45 -1.96 -4.30
CA PRO A 257 -27.09 -0.56 -4.52
C PRO A 257 -25.57 -0.40 -4.34
N SER A 258 -24.98 0.55 -5.07
CA SER A 258 -23.54 0.84 -4.92
C SER A 258 -23.25 1.27 -3.49
N ILE A 259 -22.04 1.00 -3.00
CA ILE A 259 -21.60 1.42 -1.66
C ILE A 259 -21.60 2.95 -1.48
N LEU A 260 -21.64 3.70 -2.60
CA LEU A 260 -21.81 5.15 -2.61
C LEU A 260 -23.27 5.61 -2.52
N GLU A 261 -24.25 4.71 -2.69
CA GLU A 261 -25.68 5.02 -2.76
C GLU A 261 -26.44 4.71 -1.46
N VAL A 262 -25.78 4.56 -0.30
CA VAL A 262 -26.50 4.36 0.96
C VAL A 262 -27.45 5.53 1.23
N ASP A 263 -28.75 5.22 1.18
CA ASP A 263 -29.87 6.14 1.21
C ASP A 263 -29.89 6.95 2.52
N CYS A 264 -30.04 8.28 2.40
CA CYS A 264 -30.16 9.20 3.52
C CYS A 264 -31.43 8.95 4.38
N SER A 265 -32.29 8.00 4.01
CA SER A 265 -33.49 7.62 4.75
C SER A 265 -33.22 6.67 5.94
N ASP A 266 -32.05 6.02 6.00
CA ASP A 266 -31.70 5.06 7.08
C ASP A 266 -31.12 5.70 8.35
N PHE A 267 -30.76 6.99 8.31
CA PHE A 267 -30.21 7.71 9.47
C PHE A 267 -31.27 8.59 10.14
N GLY A 268 -32.12 7.98 10.97
CA GLY A 268 -33.02 8.71 11.84
C GLY A 268 -32.26 9.71 12.73
N ASN A 269 -32.45 11.01 12.49
CA ASN A 269 -32.20 12.17 13.36
C ASN A 269 -31.01 12.13 14.35
N THR A 270 -29.92 11.48 13.97
CA THR A 270 -28.68 11.47 14.75
C THR A 270 -27.69 12.39 14.03
N PRO A 271 -27.09 13.39 14.71
CA PRO A 271 -26.16 14.30 14.06
C PRO A 271 -24.90 13.53 13.67
N ILE A 272 -24.75 13.25 12.37
CA ILE A 272 -23.55 12.68 11.79
C ILE A 272 -22.48 13.78 11.81
N ARG A 273 -21.36 13.54 12.50
CA ARG A 273 -20.11 14.24 12.21
C ARG A 273 -19.65 13.73 10.84
N LEU A 274 -19.81 14.56 9.82
CA LEU A 274 -19.31 14.29 8.48
C LEU A 274 -17.77 14.18 8.54
N THR A 275 -17.25 12.97 8.54
CA THR A 275 -15.86 12.70 8.16
C THR A 275 -15.81 12.62 6.63
N ASN A 276 -14.70 13.09 6.05
CA ASN A 276 -14.50 13.44 4.64
C ASN A 276 -14.76 12.33 3.60
N GLU A 277 -16.02 11.95 3.39
CA GLU A 277 -16.44 11.07 2.30
C GLU A 277 -17.62 11.67 1.55
N LEU A 278 -17.38 12.63 0.65
CA LEU A 278 -18.33 12.97 -0.42
C LEU A 278 -17.58 13.52 -1.65
N THR A 279 -17.73 12.87 -2.80
CA THR A 279 -17.42 13.44 -4.11
C THR A 279 -18.64 14.18 -4.66
N LEU A 280 -18.41 15.41 -5.15
CA LEU A 280 -19.41 16.25 -5.82
C LEU A 280 -19.89 15.58 -7.13
N ASN A 281 -21.16 15.20 -7.19
CA ASN A 281 -21.90 15.14 -8.45
C ASN A 281 -22.79 16.37 -8.58
N ARG A 282 -22.32 17.37 -9.34
CA ARG A 282 -23.13 18.52 -9.72
C ARG A 282 -24.03 18.10 -10.88
N VAL A 283 -25.27 17.71 -10.58
CA VAL A 283 -26.34 17.56 -11.59
C VAL A 283 -26.94 18.95 -11.83
N HIS A 284 -26.70 19.52 -13.01
CA HIS A 284 -27.43 20.69 -13.49
C HIS A 284 -28.82 20.26 -14.00
N ASN A 285 -29.87 20.83 -13.41
CA ASN A 285 -31.20 20.95 -14.03
C ASN A 285 -31.16 21.95 -15.19
#